data_AF-A0A6H2TYN1-F1
#
_entry.id   AF-A0A6H2TYN1-F1
#
_cell.length_a   1.000
_cell.length_b   1.000
_cell.length_c   1.000
_cell.angle_alpha   90.00
_cell.angle_beta   90.00
_cell.angle_gamma   90.00
#
_symmetry.space_group_name_H-M   'P 1'
#
loop_
_entity.id
_entity.type
_entity.pdbx_description
1 polymer ?
#
loop_
_entity_poly.entity_id
_entity_poly.type
_entity_poly.pdbx_seq_one_letter_code
_entity_poly.pdbx_strand_id
1 'polypeptide(L)'
;PGVFDRLVNLQELYLYSNQLSALPTGVFDKLTQLTIMSLSENKLTALPAGVFDKLTQLTQLSLRDNQLKSIPRGAFDNLKSLTYIWLYGNPWDCACSDILYLSRWISQHPGVVRDGLNRVDPDQPRCSGTNTPVRAVTEASTSPSKCP
;
A
#
# COMPACT_ATOMS: atom_id res chain seq x y z
N PRO A 1 4.16 25.73 2.45
CA PRO A 1 4.73 24.74 1.48
C PRO A 1 5.01 23.42 2.19
N GLY A 2 4.54 22.30 1.62
CA GLY A 2 4.90 20.96 2.05
C GLY A 2 6.38 20.67 1.80
N VAL A 3 6.95 19.74 2.58
CA VAL A 3 8.38 19.43 2.58
C VAL A 3 8.90 18.96 1.22
N PHE A 4 8.04 18.35 0.40
CA PHE A 4 8.39 17.82 -0.92
C PHE A 4 7.87 18.68 -2.10
N ASP A 5 7.16 19.77 -1.83
CA ASP A 5 6.41 20.51 -2.87
C ASP A 5 7.28 21.06 -4.01
N ARG A 6 8.55 21.34 -3.72
CA ARG A 6 9.51 21.89 -4.70
C ARG A 6 10.34 20.83 -5.41
N LEU A 7 10.24 19.56 -5.01
CA LEU A 7 11.02 18.46 -5.56
C LEU A 7 10.35 17.87 -6.81
N VAL A 8 9.93 18.74 -7.74
CA VAL A 8 9.11 18.36 -8.91
C VAL A 8 9.82 17.42 -9.89
N ASN A 9 11.14 17.33 -9.83
CA ASN A 9 11.96 16.43 -10.65
C ASN A 9 12.41 15.16 -9.91
N LEU A 10 11.94 14.94 -8.67
CA LEU A 10 12.34 13.78 -7.88
C LEU A 10 11.82 12.49 -8.51
N GLN A 11 12.72 11.53 -8.71
CA GLN A 11 12.41 10.22 -9.29
C GLN A 11 12.33 9.12 -8.23
N GLU A 12 13.18 9.19 -7.20
CA GLU A 12 13.26 8.17 -6.17
C GLU A 12 13.14 8.80 -4.79
N LEU A 13 12.27 8.24 -3.95
CA LEU A 13 12.06 8.66 -2.57
C LEU A 13 12.16 7.45 -1.63
N TYR A 14 13.22 7.44 -0.83
CA TYR A 14 13.48 6.43 0.18
C TYR A 14 13.23 6.99 1.58
N LEU A 15 12.18 6.50 2.24
CA LEU A 15 11.80 6.82 3.62
C LEU A 15 11.78 5.56 4.50
N TYR A 16 12.45 4.48 4.07
CA TYR A 16 12.43 3.20 4.78
C TYR A 16 13.18 3.25 6.12
N SER A 17 12.85 2.32 7.02
CA SER A 17 13.47 2.17 8.36
C SER A 17 13.43 3.46 9.19
N ASN A 18 12.26 4.12 9.19
CA ASN A 18 11.98 5.32 9.99
C ASN A 18 10.89 5.02 11.04
N GLN A 19 10.42 6.06 11.73
CA GLN A 19 9.39 5.95 12.77
C GLN A 19 8.08 6.63 12.37
N LEU A 20 7.80 6.75 11.08
CA LEU A 20 6.58 7.40 10.59
C LEU A 20 5.36 6.59 11.03
N SER A 21 4.46 7.22 11.77
CA SER A 21 3.19 6.63 12.21
C SER A 21 2.00 7.05 11.36
N ALA A 22 2.14 8.17 10.65
CA ALA A 22 1.14 8.74 9.75
C ALA A 22 1.83 9.56 8.65
N LEU A 23 1.08 9.83 7.58
CA LEU A 23 1.49 10.72 6.49
C LEU A 23 0.53 11.91 6.41
N PRO A 24 1.01 13.14 6.20
CA PRO A 24 0.13 14.27 5.93
C PRO A 24 -0.64 14.08 4.61
N THR A 25 -1.89 14.54 4.55
CA THR A 25 -2.66 14.55 3.31
C THR A 25 -1.94 15.35 2.23
N GLY A 26 -1.85 14.81 1.01
CA GLY A 26 -1.25 15.47 -0.14
C GLY A 26 0.28 15.60 -0.11
N VAL A 27 0.97 14.95 0.84
CA VAL A 27 2.42 15.08 1.02
C VAL A 27 3.24 14.72 -0.22
N PHE A 28 2.70 13.91 -1.14
CA PHE A 28 3.39 13.49 -2.36
C PHE A 28 2.80 14.10 -3.65
N ASP A 29 1.82 15.00 -3.56
CA ASP A 29 1.05 15.47 -4.72
C ASP A 29 1.88 16.17 -5.81
N LYS A 30 3.04 16.72 -5.44
CA LYS A 30 3.94 17.41 -6.37
C LYS A 30 5.01 16.51 -6.99
N LEU A 31 5.10 15.25 -6.57
CA LEU A 31 6.12 14.30 -7.01
C LEU A 31 5.68 13.55 -8.27
N THR A 32 5.23 14.25 -9.30
CA THR A 32 4.64 13.65 -10.51
C THR A 32 5.64 12.87 -11.38
N GLN A 33 6.94 13.07 -11.16
CA GLN A 33 8.03 12.36 -11.84
C GLN A 33 8.54 11.14 -11.06
N LEU A 34 7.93 10.81 -9.92
CA LEU A 34 8.40 9.74 -9.04
C LEU A 34 8.16 8.36 -9.65
N THR A 35 9.21 7.55 -9.71
CA THR A 35 9.24 6.19 -10.25
C THR A 35 9.42 5.13 -9.16
N ILE A 36 10.09 5.47 -8.05
CA ILE A 36 10.31 4.57 -6.91
C ILE A 36 9.96 5.27 -5.60
N MET A 37 9.14 4.61 -4.78
CA MET A 37 8.84 5.03 -3.41
C MET A 37 9.00 3.87 -2.44
N SER A 38 9.81 4.07 -1.40
CA SER A 38 9.91 3.12 -0.29
C SER A 38 9.47 3.77 1.02
N LEU A 39 8.38 3.25 1.58
CA LEU A 39 7.84 3.58 2.91
C LEU A 39 7.95 2.40 3.88
N SER A 40 8.75 1.38 3.53
CA SER A 40 8.85 0.14 4.31
C SER A 40 9.48 0.35 5.69
N GLU A 41 9.26 -0.61 6.59
CA GLU A 41 9.90 -0.60 7.92
C GLU A 41 9.62 0.70 8.68
N ASN A 42 8.36 1.10 8.68
CA ASN A 42 7.85 2.25 9.43
C ASN A 42 6.76 1.76 10.40
N LYS A 43 6.02 2.69 11.01
CA LYS A 43 4.93 2.40 11.95
C LYS A 43 3.58 2.88 11.42
N LEU A 44 3.42 2.95 10.09
CA LEU A 44 2.21 3.48 9.46
C LEU A 44 1.01 2.61 9.83
N THR A 45 0.00 3.22 10.44
CA THR A 45 -1.23 2.53 10.87
C THR A 45 -2.37 2.70 9.86
N ALA A 46 -2.33 3.77 9.09
CA ALA A 46 -3.26 4.07 8.01
C ALA A 46 -2.56 4.93 6.93
N LEU A 47 -3.17 4.98 5.75
CA LEU A 47 -2.79 5.88 4.68
C LEU A 47 -3.89 6.93 4.46
N PRO A 48 -3.55 8.21 4.21
CA PRO A 48 -4.54 9.19 3.78
C PRO A 48 -5.19 8.76 2.47
N ALA A 49 -6.49 9.04 2.31
CA ALA A 49 -7.17 8.84 1.03
C ALA A 49 -6.48 9.68 -0.07
N GLY A 50 -6.25 9.07 -1.23
CA GLY A 50 -5.64 9.73 -2.38
C GLY A 50 -4.13 10.01 -2.25
N VAL A 51 -3.43 9.50 -1.22
CA VAL A 51 -2.00 9.79 -0.98
C VAL A 51 -1.07 9.46 -2.16
N PHE A 52 -1.50 8.60 -3.09
CA PHE A 52 -0.74 8.22 -4.28
C PHE A 52 -1.35 8.69 -5.61
N ASP A 53 -2.44 9.47 -5.59
CA ASP A 53 -3.23 9.79 -6.77
C ASP A 53 -2.45 10.52 -7.88
N LYS A 54 -1.42 11.28 -7.52
CA LYS A 54 -0.61 12.05 -8.46
C LYS A 54 0.63 11.30 -8.96
N LEU A 55 0.90 10.11 -8.44
CA LEU A 55 2.11 9.35 -8.73
C LEU A 55 1.93 8.41 -9.94
N THR A 56 1.48 8.97 -11.06
CA THR A 56 1.10 8.18 -12.24
C THR A 56 2.28 7.45 -12.91
N GLN A 57 3.52 7.88 -12.64
CA GLN A 57 4.76 7.27 -13.14
C GLN A 57 5.39 6.27 -12.16
N LEU A 58 4.77 6.03 -11.00
CA LEU A 58 5.33 5.15 -9.98
C LEU A 58 5.37 3.71 -10.49
N THR A 59 6.56 3.13 -10.51
CA THR A 59 6.82 1.75 -10.95
C THR A 59 7.01 0.80 -9.76
N GLN A 60 7.56 1.30 -8.66
CA GLN A 60 7.86 0.53 -7.47
C GLN A 60 7.33 1.22 -6.21
N LEU A 61 6.53 0.49 -5.44
CA LEU A 61 5.99 0.96 -4.16
C LEU A 61 6.23 -0.09 -3.06
N SER A 62 6.99 0.28 -2.03
CA SER A 62 7.19 -0.59 -0.87
C SER A 62 6.42 -0.07 0.34
N LEU A 63 5.45 -0.84 0.81
CA LEU A 63 4.66 -0.60 2.03
C LEU A 63 4.87 -1.72 3.07
N ARG A 64 5.81 -2.64 2.81
CA ARG A 64 6.06 -3.78 3.70
C ARG A 64 6.47 -3.34 5.11
N ASP A 65 6.29 -4.25 6.07
CA ASP A 65 6.78 -4.07 7.45
C ASP A 65 6.30 -2.74 8.06
N ASN A 66 4.97 -2.54 8.02
CA ASN A 66 4.26 -1.44 8.64
C ASN A 66 3.14 -1.99 9.55
N GLN A 67 2.25 -1.14 10.03
CA GLN A 67 1.13 -1.52 10.91
C GLN A 67 -0.23 -1.33 10.20
N LEU A 68 -0.25 -1.43 8.87
CA LEU A 68 -1.45 -1.22 8.08
C LEU A 68 -2.43 -2.39 8.26
N LYS A 69 -3.68 -2.05 8.54
CA LYS A 69 -4.78 -3.03 8.67
C LYS A 69 -5.62 -3.12 7.39
N SER A 70 -5.70 -2.04 6.63
CA SER A 70 -6.42 -1.96 5.36
C SER A 70 -5.74 -0.92 4.46
N ILE A 71 -6.22 -0.81 3.22
CA ILE A 71 -5.81 0.23 2.27
C ILE A 71 -7.05 1.05 1.91
N PRO A 72 -6.98 2.39 1.90
CA PRO A 72 -8.09 3.23 1.49
C PRO A 72 -8.60 2.83 0.11
N ARG A 73 -9.93 2.84 -0.06
CA ARG A 73 -10.55 2.53 -1.34
C ARG A 73 -9.98 3.44 -2.44
N GLY A 74 -9.52 2.82 -3.51
CA GLY A 74 -8.98 3.51 -4.69
C GLY A 74 -7.52 3.97 -4.57
N ALA A 75 -6.83 3.70 -3.46
CA ALA A 75 -5.48 4.22 -3.22
C ALA A 75 -4.45 3.85 -4.31
N PHE A 76 -4.67 2.78 -5.06
CA PHE A 76 -3.78 2.31 -6.12
C PHE A 76 -4.34 2.53 -7.53
N ASP A 77 -5.55 3.08 -7.68
CA ASP A 77 -6.25 3.12 -8.95
C ASP A 77 -5.54 3.98 -10.00
N ASN A 78 -4.81 5.02 -9.56
CA ASN A 78 -4.06 5.93 -10.44
C ASN A 78 -2.61 5.48 -10.70
N LEU A 79 -2.14 4.40 -10.07
CA LEU A 79 -0.77 3.89 -10.22
C LEU A 79 -0.62 3.05 -11.51
N LYS A 80 -0.83 3.68 -12.67
CA LYS A 80 -0.92 3.00 -13.97
C LYS A 80 0.39 2.35 -14.44
N SER A 81 1.53 2.83 -13.93
CA SER A 81 2.87 2.31 -14.27
C SER A 81 3.41 1.29 -13.26
N LEU A 82 2.64 0.91 -12.25
CA LEU A 82 3.11 0.08 -11.15
C LEU A 82 3.44 -1.34 -11.63
N THR A 83 4.65 -1.80 -11.33
CA THR A 83 5.16 -3.13 -11.73
C THR A 83 5.64 -3.96 -10.54
N TYR A 84 5.99 -3.31 -9.42
CA TYR A 84 6.40 -3.96 -8.19
C TYR A 84 5.70 -3.31 -6.99
N ILE A 85 5.05 -4.14 -6.17
CA ILE A 85 4.53 -3.71 -4.88
C ILE A 85 4.84 -4.74 -3.79
N TRP A 86 5.33 -4.26 -2.65
CA TRP A 86 5.57 -5.08 -1.47
C TRP A 86 4.60 -4.69 -0.35
N LEU A 87 3.82 -5.66 0.11
CA LEU A 87 2.72 -5.47 1.08
C LEU A 87 2.82 -6.42 2.29
N TYR A 88 3.79 -7.33 2.32
CA TYR A 88 3.97 -8.29 3.42
C TYR A 88 4.41 -7.59 4.72
N GLY A 89 4.36 -8.30 5.85
CA GLY A 89 4.75 -7.72 7.13
C GLY A 89 3.79 -6.65 7.65
N ASN A 90 2.53 -6.64 7.20
CA ASN A 90 1.47 -5.79 7.72
C ASN A 90 0.38 -6.65 8.37
N PRO A 91 -0.21 -6.21 9.50
CA PRO A 91 -1.27 -6.93 10.20
C PRO A 91 -2.64 -6.72 9.54
N TRP A 92 -2.82 -7.17 8.30
CA TRP A 92 -4.05 -6.97 7.52
C TRP A 92 -5.29 -7.50 8.26
N ASP A 93 -6.25 -6.63 8.53
CA ASP A 93 -7.51 -6.98 9.20
C ASP A 93 -8.51 -7.48 8.15
N CYS A 94 -8.56 -8.80 7.99
CA CYS A 94 -9.44 -9.45 7.04
C CYS A 94 -10.85 -9.75 7.58
N ALA A 95 -11.16 -9.34 8.81
CA ALA A 95 -12.50 -9.46 9.37
C ALA A 95 -13.36 -8.23 9.07
N CYS A 96 -12.73 -7.04 9.02
CA CYS A 96 -13.34 -5.79 8.59
C CYS A 96 -13.57 -5.76 7.07
N SER A 97 -14.69 -5.18 6.61
CA SER A 97 -15.03 -5.04 5.18
C SER A 97 -14.11 -4.09 4.41
N ASP A 98 -13.36 -3.21 5.07
CA ASP A 98 -12.44 -2.27 4.40
C ASP A 98 -11.31 -2.98 3.65
N ILE A 99 -11.01 -4.24 4.01
CA ILE A 99 -10.02 -5.07 3.32
C ILE A 99 -10.40 -5.41 1.87
N LEU A 100 -11.70 -5.34 1.53
CA LEU A 100 -12.22 -5.83 0.26
C LEU A 100 -11.62 -5.10 -0.94
N TYR A 101 -11.27 -3.82 -0.79
CA TYR A 101 -10.54 -3.10 -1.84
C TYR A 101 -9.20 -3.78 -2.14
N LEU A 102 -8.39 -3.99 -1.10
CA LEU A 102 -7.07 -4.60 -1.24
C LEU A 102 -7.15 -6.03 -1.77
N SER A 103 -8.08 -6.85 -1.23
CA SER A 103 -8.29 -8.23 -1.67
C SER A 103 -8.59 -8.30 -3.17
N ARG A 104 -9.54 -7.47 -3.65
CA ARG A 104 -9.91 -7.40 -5.07
C ARG A 104 -8.76 -6.88 -5.93
N TRP A 105 -8.08 -5.84 -5.46
CA TRP A 105 -6.98 -5.25 -6.21
C TRP A 105 -5.83 -6.26 -6.42
N ILE A 106 -5.44 -7.01 -5.39
CA ILE A 106 -4.41 -8.06 -5.51
C ILE A 106 -4.90 -9.18 -6.45
N SER A 107 -6.17 -9.56 -6.36
CA SER A 107 -6.76 -10.59 -7.24
C SER A 107 -6.73 -10.19 -8.72
N GLN A 108 -6.90 -8.90 -9.01
CA GLN A 108 -6.84 -8.35 -10.38
C GLN A 108 -5.40 -8.09 -10.87
N HIS A 109 -4.45 -7.87 -9.95
CA HIS A 109 -3.06 -7.56 -10.27
C HIS A 109 -2.06 -8.54 -9.61
N PRO A 110 -2.21 -9.87 -9.77
CA PRO A 110 -1.36 -10.82 -9.07
C PRO A 110 0.11 -10.73 -9.51
N GLY A 111 0.36 -10.29 -10.76
CA GLY A 111 1.70 -10.21 -11.35
C GLY A 111 2.58 -9.07 -10.84
N VAL A 112 2.06 -8.12 -10.06
CA VAL A 112 2.85 -6.98 -9.53
C VAL A 112 3.25 -7.14 -8.07
N VAL A 113 2.60 -8.03 -7.32
CA VAL A 113 2.89 -8.25 -5.88
C VAL A 113 4.17 -9.08 -5.74
N ARG A 114 5.03 -8.68 -4.81
CA ARG A 114 6.36 -9.26 -4.61
C ARG A 114 6.59 -9.76 -3.19
N ASP A 115 7.36 -10.84 -3.06
CA ASP A 115 7.88 -11.35 -1.78
C ASP A 115 9.21 -10.68 -1.38
N GLY A 116 9.77 -11.11 -0.25
CA GLY A 116 11.07 -10.61 0.26
C GLY A 116 12.29 -10.99 -0.59
N LEU A 117 12.13 -11.91 -1.55
CA LEU A 117 13.16 -12.30 -2.52
C LEU A 117 12.91 -11.67 -3.90
N ASN A 118 12.00 -10.69 -3.98
CA ASN A 118 11.59 -10.01 -5.21
C ASN A 118 10.97 -10.94 -6.27
N ARG A 119 10.38 -12.06 -5.85
CA ARG A 119 9.63 -12.98 -6.72
C ARG A 119 8.17 -12.56 -6.76
N VAL A 120 7.49 -12.86 -7.86
CA VAL A 120 6.02 -12.68 -7.97
C VAL A 120 5.36 -13.61 -6.95
N ASP A 121 4.67 -13.04 -5.97
CA ASP A 121 3.94 -13.83 -4.98
C ASP A 121 2.73 -13.02 -4.43
N PRO A 122 1.55 -13.18 -5.05
CA PRO A 122 0.33 -12.48 -4.62
C PRO A 122 -0.27 -13.03 -3.33
N ASP A 123 0.26 -14.13 -2.78
CA ASP A 123 -0.20 -14.72 -1.53
C ASP A 123 0.60 -14.24 -0.30
N GLN A 124 1.64 -13.43 -0.48
CA GLN A 124 2.45 -12.89 0.63
C GLN A 124 1.70 -11.94 1.57
N PRO A 125 0.77 -11.07 1.13
CA PRO A 125 -0.04 -10.30 2.04
C PRO A 125 -0.99 -11.26 2.77
N ARG A 126 -0.79 -11.41 4.08
CA ARG A 126 -1.49 -12.40 4.91
C ARG A 126 -2.39 -11.71 5.92
N CYS A 127 -3.58 -12.26 6.10
CA CYS A 127 -4.53 -11.83 7.11
C CYS A 127 -3.99 -12.06 8.52
N SER A 128 -4.08 -11.04 9.37
CA SER A 128 -3.80 -11.14 10.79
C SER A 128 -4.75 -12.15 11.44
N GLY A 129 -4.20 -13.06 12.25
CA GLY A 129 -4.95 -14.07 12.98
C GLY A 129 -5.22 -15.38 12.23
N THR A 130 -5.51 -15.33 10.92
CA THR A 130 -5.81 -16.55 10.13
C THR A 130 -4.65 -17.01 9.25
N ASN A 131 -3.69 -16.13 8.94
CA ASN A 131 -2.61 -16.38 7.99
C ASN A 131 -3.09 -16.80 6.58
N THR A 132 -4.34 -16.50 6.24
CA THR A 132 -4.88 -16.69 4.89
C THR A 132 -4.39 -15.57 3.96
N PRO A 133 -4.18 -15.82 2.67
CA PRO A 133 -3.87 -14.74 1.72
C PRO A 133 -4.97 -13.69 1.70
N VAL A 134 -4.60 -12.40 1.72
CA VAL A 134 -5.56 -11.29 1.65
C VAL A 134 -6.42 -11.38 0.39
N ARG A 135 -5.84 -11.79 -0.74
CA ARG A 135 -6.55 -11.95 -2.01
C ARG A 135 -7.64 -13.03 -2.02
N ALA A 136 -7.64 -13.93 -1.05
CA ALA A 136 -8.65 -14.98 -0.91
C ALA A 136 -9.89 -14.49 -0.12
N VAL A 137 -9.83 -13.29 0.46
CA VAL A 137 -10.90 -12.73 1.29
C VAL A 137 -12.05 -12.25 0.40
N THR A 138 -13.27 -12.63 0.75
CA THR A 138 -14.49 -12.22 0.04
C THR A 138 -15.47 -11.55 0.99
N GLU A 139 -16.52 -10.93 0.45
CA GLU A 139 -17.58 -10.29 1.26
C GLU A 139 -18.18 -11.25 2.29
N ALA A 140 -18.32 -12.54 1.94
CA ALA A 140 -18.90 -13.57 2.81
C ALA A 140 -18.11 -13.80 4.11
N SER A 141 -16.81 -13.49 4.14
CA SER A 141 -15.96 -13.66 5.32
C SER A 141 -15.71 -12.36 6.10
N THR A 142 -16.25 -11.23 5.64
CA THR A 142 -16.03 -9.89 6.22
C THR A 142 -17.33 -9.30 6.78
N SER A 143 -17.24 -8.29 7.64
CA SER A 143 -18.40 -7.49 8.08
C SER A 143 -18.01 -6.05 8.39
N PRO A 144 -18.83 -5.04 8.00
CA PRO A 144 -18.65 -3.65 8.46
C PRO A 144 -18.71 -3.50 9.98
N SER A 145 -19.47 -4.36 10.67
CA SER A 145 -19.58 -4.32 12.13
C SER A 145 -18.31 -4.79 12.86
N LYS A 146 -17.33 -5.35 12.13
CA LYS A 146 -16.04 -5.78 12.65
C LYS A 146 -14.93 -4.77 12.35
N CYS A 147 -15.26 -3.65 11.72
CA CYS A 147 -14.32 -2.55 11.51
C CYS A 147 -14.16 -1.71 12.79
N PRO A 148 -12.95 -1.17 13.04
CA PRO A 148 -12.68 -0.30 14.18
C PRO A 148 -13.40 1.04 14.11
#